data_AF-A0A3P1XDI5-F1
#
_entry.id   AF-A0A3P1XDI5-F1
#
_cell.length_a   1.000
_cell.length_b   1.000
_cell.length_c   1.000
_cell.angle_alpha   90.00
_cell.angle_beta   90.00
_cell.angle_gamma   90.00
#
_symmetry.space_group_name_H-M   'P 1'
#
loop_
_entity.id
_entity.type
_entity.pdbx_description
1 polymer ?
#
loop_
_entity_poly.entity_id
_entity_poly.type
_entity_poly.pdbx_seq_one_letter_code
_entity_poly.pdbx_strand_id
1 'polypeptide(L)'
;MDVIQLSNDGRCRWLEKQVMNKIFPQAIRSAKIKDIPTQYMIIDWISNDNGKVGVDLKWFKKLGVPYVKTYNDLPEGNDFVVVNTGYDSIVHEEKALREKGVEILDKPCPFVRKLRKEFEKIDESYQYILLCESNHIIIKNFATIFPRDMILIQMGNYKEKLLEQSNGKPMMFISYVTFLKKHSIQVFDFINKTFPGKDHKMVDTQCMWAAGRLSPIDEIRNMSEDILKEVRYALLIGSPGSTNKSLMSLHETIIDKGLEVINIGSLRDFLDFRRKHKKEKVLLVKSPIPNQAEKPILAFLQHGYLYAYYTLWRER
;
A
#
# COMPACT_ATOMS: atom_id res chain seq x y z
N MET A 1 -23.28 -11.19 -18.34
CA MET A 1 -22.77 -10.47 -17.17
C MET A 1 -22.18 -9.22 -17.73
N ASP A 2 -22.80 -8.10 -17.41
CA ASP A 2 -22.32 -6.77 -17.80
C ASP A 2 -21.31 -6.30 -16.76
N VAL A 3 -20.27 -5.60 -17.20
CA VAL A 3 -19.13 -5.24 -16.34
C VAL A 3 -18.84 -3.75 -16.47
N ILE A 4 -19.10 -3.01 -15.40
CA ILE A 4 -18.67 -1.62 -15.25
C ILE A 4 -17.23 -1.65 -14.75
N GLN A 5 -16.34 -0.92 -15.43
CA GLN A 5 -14.96 -0.74 -15.00
C GLN A 5 -14.77 0.69 -14.51
N LEU A 6 -13.97 0.85 -13.47
CA LEU A 6 -13.50 2.17 -13.03
C LEU A 6 -12.37 2.65 -13.97
N SER A 7 -12.22 3.96 -14.04
CA SER A 7 -11.21 4.63 -14.87
C SER A 7 -9.92 4.91 -14.11
N ASN A 8 -9.97 5.02 -12.78
CA ASN A 8 -8.85 5.43 -11.94
C ASN A 8 -8.34 4.35 -10.98
N ASP A 9 -8.90 3.14 -11.03
CA ASP A 9 -8.51 2.02 -10.22
C ASP A 9 -7.36 1.21 -10.83
N GLY A 10 -6.90 0.21 -10.08
CA GLY A 10 -5.68 -0.53 -10.37
C GLY A 10 -4.47 0.16 -9.75
N ARG A 11 -3.29 -0.13 -10.32
CA ARG A 11 -2.01 0.21 -9.70
C ARG A 11 -1.91 1.68 -9.33
N CYS A 12 -1.27 1.93 -8.18
CA CYS A 12 -0.85 3.27 -7.83
C CYS A 12 0.01 3.87 -8.96
N ARG A 13 -0.39 5.03 -9.50
CA ARG A 13 0.29 5.69 -10.62
C ARG A 13 1.76 6.00 -10.33
N TRP A 14 2.09 6.32 -9.08
CA TRP A 14 3.48 6.53 -8.66
C TRP A 14 4.27 5.22 -8.72
N LEU A 15 3.73 4.14 -8.16
CA LEU A 15 4.34 2.80 -8.18
C LEU A 15 4.59 2.37 -9.63
N GLU A 16 3.60 2.51 -10.50
CA GLU A 16 3.72 2.13 -11.91
C GLU A 16 4.77 2.96 -12.64
N LYS A 17 4.71 4.30 -12.54
CA LYS A 17 5.62 5.18 -13.29
C LYS A 17 7.05 5.18 -12.78
N GLN A 18 7.26 5.08 -11.47
CA GLN A 18 8.60 5.22 -10.88
C GLN A 18 9.23 3.87 -10.59
N VAL A 19 8.49 2.92 -10.03
CA VAL A 19 9.06 1.64 -9.62
C VAL A 19 9.05 0.66 -10.78
N MET A 20 7.86 0.37 -11.32
CA MET A 20 7.69 -0.67 -12.34
C MET A 20 8.34 -0.30 -13.68
N ASN A 21 8.18 0.94 -14.12
CA ASN A 21 8.63 1.36 -15.45
C ASN A 21 10.04 1.97 -15.47
N LYS A 22 10.68 2.17 -14.30
CA LYS A 22 12.02 2.78 -14.22
C LYS A 22 12.96 2.02 -13.29
N ILE A 23 12.72 2.05 -11.98
CA ILE A 23 13.67 1.51 -10.98
C ILE A 23 13.92 0.01 -11.20
N PHE A 24 12.87 -0.81 -11.33
CA PHE A 24 13.04 -2.25 -11.52
C PHE A 24 13.76 -2.59 -12.83
N PRO A 25 13.36 -2.07 -14.00
CA PRO A 25 14.12 -2.26 -15.24
C PRO A 25 15.58 -1.80 -15.15
N GLN A 26 15.83 -0.66 -14.50
CA GLN A 26 17.18 -0.14 -14.31
C GLN A 26 18.03 -1.10 -13.45
N ALA A 27 17.47 -1.59 -12.35
CA ALA A 27 18.16 -2.53 -11.48
C ALA A 27 18.46 -3.87 -12.18
N ILE A 28 17.50 -4.41 -12.93
CA ILE A 28 17.70 -5.62 -13.75
C ILE A 28 18.80 -5.41 -14.79
N ARG A 29 18.86 -4.23 -15.42
CA ARG A 29 19.88 -3.90 -16.41
C ARG A 29 21.27 -3.76 -15.76
N SER A 30 21.35 -3.18 -14.57
CA SER A 30 22.63 -2.98 -13.87
C SER A 30 23.36 -4.29 -13.60
N ALA A 31 22.65 -5.36 -13.24
CA ALA A 31 23.25 -6.67 -13.01
C ALA A 31 23.76 -7.39 -14.29
N LYS A 32 23.51 -6.84 -15.48
CA LYS A 32 23.93 -7.44 -16.76
C LYS A 32 25.08 -6.69 -17.44
N ILE A 33 25.40 -5.48 -16.98
CA ILE A 33 26.40 -4.62 -17.61
C ILE A 33 27.58 -4.48 -16.65
N LYS A 34 28.76 -4.91 -17.08
CA LYS A 34 29.96 -5.01 -16.24
C LYS A 34 30.43 -3.66 -15.68
N ASP A 35 30.23 -2.58 -16.42
CA ASP A 35 30.74 -1.24 -16.07
C ASP A 35 29.71 -0.37 -15.32
N ILE A 36 28.59 -0.96 -14.89
CA ILE A 36 27.55 -0.26 -14.12
C ILE A 36 27.43 -0.94 -12.76
N PRO A 37 27.55 -0.20 -11.64
CA PRO A 37 27.36 -0.76 -10.31
C PRO A 37 25.99 -1.45 -10.19
N THR A 38 25.99 -2.68 -9.66
CA THR A 38 24.74 -3.43 -9.49
C THR A 38 23.85 -2.74 -8.46
N GLN A 39 22.58 -2.58 -8.82
CA GLN A 39 21.57 -1.97 -7.96
C GLN A 39 20.82 -3.05 -7.17
N TYR A 40 21.08 -3.12 -5.87
CA TYR A 40 20.47 -4.10 -4.97
C TYR A 40 19.28 -3.52 -4.22
N MET A 41 18.19 -4.28 -4.18
CA MET A 41 17.11 -4.08 -3.22
C MET A 41 17.35 -4.90 -1.96
N ILE A 42 16.97 -4.36 -0.80
CA ILE A 42 16.99 -5.09 0.47
C ILE A 42 15.58 -5.59 0.74
N ILE A 43 15.38 -6.91 0.77
CA ILE A 43 14.05 -7.52 0.99
C ILE A 43 13.43 -7.02 2.29
N ASP A 44 14.23 -6.91 3.34
CA ASP A 44 13.74 -6.49 4.65
C ASP A 44 13.17 -5.06 4.64
N TRP A 45 13.58 -4.19 3.71
CA TRP A 45 13.03 -2.83 3.61
C TRP A 45 11.66 -2.77 2.94
N ILE A 46 11.32 -3.78 2.11
CA ILE A 46 10.15 -3.72 1.22
C ILE A 46 9.07 -4.77 1.53
N SER A 47 9.36 -5.71 2.41
CA SER A 47 8.43 -6.79 2.77
C SER A 47 8.51 -7.16 4.25
N ASN A 48 7.40 -7.59 4.81
CA ASN A 48 7.28 -8.16 6.14
C ASN A 48 6.41 -9.43 6.12
N ASP A 49 6.41 -10.20 7.21
CA ASP A 49 5.58 -11.41 7.38
C ASP A 49 5.72 -12.41 6.21
N ASN A 50 6.96 -12.63 5.75
CA ASN A 50 7.28 -13.51 4.61
C ASN A 50 6.57 -13.14 3.30
N GLY A 51 6.32 -11.85 3.04
CA GLY A 51 5.62 -11.40 1.83
C GLY A 51 4.13 -11.17 1.97
N LYS A 52 3.59 -11.24 3.18
CA LYS A 52 2.15 -10.98 3.44
C LYS A 52 1.84 -9.49 3.60
N VAL A 53 2.83 -8.69 3.99
CA VAL A 53 2.70 -7.24 4.16
C VAL A 53 3.81 -6.53 3.37
N GLY A 54 3.43 -5.53 2.58
CA GLY A 54 4.35 -4.88 1.65
C GLY A 54 4.40 -5.61 0.30
N VAL A 55 5.61 -5.83 -0.23
CA VAL A 55 5.81 -6.49 -1.53
C VAL A 55 5.64 -8.01 -1.42
N ASP A 56 4.86 -8.60 -2.35
CA ASP A 56 4.79 -10.05 -2.55
C ASP A 56 6.14 -10.58 -3.06
N LEU A 57 6.80 -11.40 -2.24
CA LEU A 57 8.14 -11.91 -2.54
C LEU A 57 8.17 -12.96 -3.65
N LYS A 58 7.08 -13.71 -3.88
CA LYS A 58 7.03 -14.67 -5.00
C LYS A 58 6.98 -13.91 -6.31
N TRP A 59 6.14 -12.89 -6.38
CA TRP A 59 6.06 -12.00 -7.54
C TRP A 59 7.38 -11.25 -7.75
N PHE A 60 7.94 -10.65 -6.70
CA PHE A 60 9.18 -9.87 -6.78
C PHE A 60 10.36 -10.71 -7.30
N LYS A 61 10.54 -11.94 -6.79
CA LYS A 61 11.61 -12.85 -7.25
C LYS A 61 11.50 -13.19 -8.73
N LYS A 62 10.28 -13.33 -9.26
CA LYS A 62 10.07 -13.59 -10.70
C LYS A 62 10.50 -12.43 -11.59
N LEU A 63 10.57 -11.20 -11.07
CA LEU A 63 11.01 -10.04 -11.85
C LEU A 63 12.51 -10.08 -12.16
N GLY A 64 13.30 -10.84 -11.40
CA GLY A 64 14.75 -10.90 -11.57
C GLY A 64 15.48 -9.62 -11.15
N VAL A 65 14.85 -8.78 -10.33
CA VAL A 65 15.50 -7.61 -9.73
C VAL A 65 16.58 -8.09 -8.76
N PRO A 66 17.82 -7.58 -8.81
CA PRO A 66 18.87 -7.96 -7.87
C PRO A 66 18.47 -7.60 -6.44
N TYR A 67 18.63 -8.54 -5.52
CA TYR A 67 18.27 -8.32 -4.13
C TYR A 67 19.18 -9.07 -3.16
N VAL A 68 19.20 -8.58 -1.93
CA VAL A 68 19.76 -9.24 -0.75
C VAL A 68 18.69 -9.35 0.32
N LYS A 69 18.87 -10.22 1.32
CA LYS A 69 17.83 -10.39 2.36
C LYS A 69 17.83 -9.21 3.33
N THR A 70 18.99 -8.91 3.90
CA THR A 70 19.22 -7.83 4.86
C THR A 70 20.36 -6.91 4.37
N TYR A 71 20.54 -5.74 4.98
CA TYR A 71 21.66 -4.86 4.63
C TYR A 71 23.04 -5.48 4.93
N ASN A 72 23.12 -6.48 5.82
CA ASN A 72 24.35 -7.22 6.11
C ASN A 72 24.72 -8.23 5.03
N ASP A 73 23.79 -8.58 4.15
CA ASP A 73 24.02 -9.51 3.03
C ASP A 73 24.47 -8.79 1.75
N LEU A 74 24.73 -7.48 1.82
CA LEU A 74 25.29 -6.71 0.70
C LEU A 74 26.72 -7.17 0.38
N PRO A 75 27.16 -7.07 -0.89
CA PRO A 75 28.54 -7.37 -1.26
C PRO A 75 29.55 -6.56 -0.44
N GLU A 76 30.77 -7.09 -0.31
CA GLU A 76 31.88 -6.31 0.26
C GLU A 76 32.28 -5.15 -0.66
N GLY A 77 32.87 -4.10 -0.06
CA GLY A 77 33.23 -2.88 -0.78
C GLY A 77 32.05 -1.94 -1.02
N ASN A 78 32.19 -1.02 -1.98
CA ASN A 78 31.18 0.01 -2.30
C ASN A 78 30.87 0.07 -3.81
N ASP A 79 31.21 -0.97 -4.59
CA ASP A 79 30.93 -1.05 -6.04
C ASP A 79 29.51 -1.56 -6.33
N PHE A 80 28.54 -0.97 -5.64
CA PHE A 80 27.12 -1.24 -5.80
C PHE A 80 26.30 -0.05 -5.34
N VAL A 81 25.02 -0.04 -5.71
CA VAL A 81 24.06 0.98 -5.27
C VAL A 81 22.91 0.28 -4.54
N VAL A 82 22.55 0.79 -3.38
CA VAL A 82 21.35 0.32 -2.66
C VAL A 82 20.14 1.09 -3.14
N VAL A 83 19.07 0.38 -3.47
CA VAL A 83 17.81 0.98 -3.93
C VAL A 83 16.84 1.11 -2.76
N ASN A 84 16.54 2.35 -2.37
CA ASN A 84 15.45 2.63 -1.47
C ASN A 84 14.20 3.04 -2.27
N THR A 85 13.09 2.30 -2.14
CA THR A 85 11.84 2.64 -2.82
C THR A 85 10.61 2.16 -2.05
N GLY A 86 9.42 2.48 -2.56
CA GLY A 86 8.15 2.03 -2.01
C GLY A 86 7.91 2.53 -0.59
N TYR A 87 8.07 1.63 0.38
CA TYR A 87 7.78 1.84 1.80
C TYR A 87 8.90 2.52 2.60
N ASP A 88 9.92 3.04 1.89
CA ASP A 88 11.11 3.67 2.48
C ASP A 88 12.00 2.66 3.22
N SER A 89 13.22 3.07 3.57
CA SER A 89 14.24 2.23 4.19
C SER A 89 14.02 2.06 5.69
N ILE A 90 14.66 1.06 6.28
CA ILE A 90 14.87 1.02 7.73
C ILE A 90 15.85 2.14 8.09
N VAL A 91 15.43 3.08 8.95
CA VAL A 91 16.11 4.37 9.14
C VAL A 91 17.56 4.22 9.59
N HIS A 92 17.81 3.38 10.61
CA HIS A 92 19.16 3.20 11.14
C HIS A 92 20.08 2.43 10.17
N GLU A 93 19.53 1.50 9.38
CA GLU A 93 20.29 0.77 8.37
C GLU A 93 20.70 1.70 7.22
N GLU A 94 19.79 2.55 6.73
CA GLU A 94 20.12 3.56 5.74
C GLU A 94 21.24 4.48 6.25
N LYS A 95 21.15 4.94 7.51
CA LYS A 95 22.17 5.79 8.11
C LYS A 95 23.52 5.08 8.16
N ALA A 96 23.57 3.84 8.62
CA ALA A 96 24.80 3.04 8.69
C ALA A 96 25.43 2.80 7.31
N LEU A 97 24.62 2.57 6.28
CA LEU A 97 25.11 2.44 4.89
C LEU A 97 25.71 3.75 4.39
N ARG A 98 25.04 4.89 4.62
CA ARG A 98 25.57 6.21 4.24
C ARG A 98 26.87 6.54 4.97
N GLU A 99 26.99 6.21 6.25
CA GLU A 99 28.22 6.40 7.04
C GLU A 99 29.39 5.56 6.49
N LYS A 100 29.12 4.40 5.88
CA LYS A 100 30.10 3.57 5.17
C LYS A 100 30.42 4.04 3.75
N GLY A 101 29.80 5.13 3.29
CA GLY A 101 29.97 5.67 1.94
C GLY A 101 29.25 4.88 0.85
N VAL A 102 28.28 4.03 1.21
CA VAL A 102 27.46 3.29 0.25
C VAL A 102 26.52 4.25 -0.48
N GLU A 103 26.51 4.20 -1.81
CA GLU A 103 25.56 4.97 -2.61
C GLU A 103 24.13 4.40 -2.47
N ILE A 104 23.16 5.29 -2.26
CA ILE A 104 21.74 4.93 -2.16
C ILE A 104 20.93 5.68 -3.20
N LEU A 105 20.35 4.94 -4.16
CA LEU A 105 19.30 5.45 -5.04
C LEU A 105 18.01 5.64 -4.23
N ASP A 106 17.84 6.86 -3.71
CA ASP A 106 16.77 7.19 -2.78
C ASP A 106 15.49 7.66 -3.49
N LYS A 107 14.54 6.74 -3.70
CA LYS A 107 13.26 6.98 -4.40
C LYS A 107 12.06 6.30 -3.71
N PRO A 108 11.81 6.52 -2.41
CA PRO A 108 10.60 6.02 -1.75
C PRO A 108 9.33 6.69 -2.26
N CYS A 109 8.17 6.14 -1.89
CA CYS A 109 6.90 6.82 -2.11
C CYS A 109 6.93 8.18 -1.38
N PRO A 110 6.63 9.31 -2.06
CA PRO A 110 6.75 10.63 -1.47
C PRO A 110 5.82 10.82 -0.25
N PHE A 111 4.67 10.13 -0.21
CA PHE A 111 3.76 10.17 0.92
C PHE A 111 4.29 9.39 2.13
N VAL A 112 4.99 8.27 1.90
CA VAL A 112 5.65 7.52 2.96
C VAL A 112 6.87 8.28 3.49
N ARG A 113 7.65 8.92 2.60
CA ARG A 113 8.74 9.81 3.01
C ARG A 113 8.24 11.04 3.77
N LYS A 114 7.07 11.59 3.41
CA LYS A 114 6.44 12.66 4.20
C LYS A 114 6.15 12.16 5.61
N LEU A 115 5.54 10.98 5.76
CA LEU A 115 5.27 10.38 7.07
C LEU A 115 6.56 10.20 7.90
N ARG A 116 7.64 9.68 7.30
CA ARG A 116 8.95 9.58 7.97
C ARG A 116 9.43 10.93 8.50
N LYS A 117 9.33 11.98 7.69
CA LYS A 117 9.77 13.34 8.06
C LYS A 117 9.00 13.93 9.24
N GLU A 118 7.73 13.55 9.44
CA GLU A 118 6.97 13.95 10.65
C GLU A 118 7.57 13.34 11.92
N PHE A 119 8.12 12.12 11.84
CA PHE A 119 8.80 11.45 12.95
C PHE A 119 10.29 11.81 13.07
N GLU A 120 10.92 12.36 12.04
CA GLU A 120 12.27 12.94 12.14
C GLU A 120 12.25 14.33 12.80
N LYS A 121 11.07 14.96 12.91
CA LYS A 121 10.87 16.31 13.47
C LYS A 121 9.88 16.28 14.64
N ILE A 122 10.19 15.47 15.64
CA ILE A 122 9.34 15.31 16.82
C ILE A 122 9.29 16.61 17.62
N ASP A 123 8.08 17.02 17.97
CA ASP A 123 7.82 18.02 18.99
C ASP A 123 7.46 17.33 20.31
N GLU A 124 8.39 17.33 21.25
CA GLU A 124 8.27 16.66 22.56
C GLU A 124 7.10 17.19 23.42
N SER A 125 6.54 18.37 23.09
CA SER A 125 5.34 18.91 23.75
C SER A 125 4.07 18.12 23.44
N TYR A 126 4.08 17.29 22.39
CA TYR A 126 2.98 16.43 22.00
C TYR A 126 3.23 14.97 22.36
N GLN A 127 2.15 14.24 22.63
CA GLN A 127 2.15 12.79 22.54
C GLN A 127 1.71 12.36 21.14
N TYR A 128 2.53 11.58 20.45
CA TYR A 128 2.21 11.17 19.08
C TYR A 128 1.28 9.96 19.06
N ILE A 129 0.28 10.00 18.19
CA ILE A 129 -0.67 8.91 17.96
C ILE A 129 -0.58 8.50 16.50
N LEU A 130 -0.26 7.22 16.25
CA LEU A 130 -0.19 6.67 14.90
C LEU A 130 -1.32 5.67 14.66
N LEU A 131 -2.22 5.97 13.70
CA LEU A 131 -3.20 5.00 13.20
C LEU A 131 -2.59 4.17 12.07
N CYS A 132 -2.19 2.94 12.39
CA CYS A 132 -1.57 2.01 11.46
C CYS A 132 -1.74 0.55 11.91
N GLU A 133 -1.76 -0.39 10.97
CA GLU A 133 -1.76 -1.82 11.30
C GLU A 133 -0.44 -2.19 11.99
N SER A 134 -0.50 -3.00 13.04
CA SER A 134 0.67 -3.27 13.91
C SER A 134 1.82 -3.99 13.19
N ASN A 135 1.49 -4.82 12.21
CA ASN A 135 2.46 -5.53 11.38
C ASN A 135 2.86 -4.77 10.11
N HIS A 136 2.36 -3.53 9.92
CA HIS A 136 2.67 -2.74 8.74
C HIS A 136 4.17 -2.43 8.66
N ILE A 137 4.74 -2.51 7.46
CA ILE A 137 6.19 -2.41 7.24
C ILE A 137 6.83 -1.13 7.79
N ILE A 138 6.13 0.01 7.71
CA ILE A 138 6.62 1.29 8.25
C ILE A 138 6.82 1.27 9.77
N ILE A 139 6.12 0.37 10.50
CA ILE A 139 6.31 0.20 11.94
C ILE A 139 7.73 -0.29 12.24
N LYS A 140 8.22 -1.26 11.45
CA LYS A 140 9.60 -1.73 11.53
C LYS A 140 10.56 -0.67 11.01
N ASN A 141 10.29 -0.13 9.83
CA ASN A 141 11.24 0.73 9.13
C ASN A 141 11.54 2.02 9.90
N PHE A 142 10.54 2.59 10.58
CA PHE A 142 10.67 3.86 11.31
C PHE A 142 10.80 3.67 12.82
N ALA A 143 10.92 2.43 13.31
CA ALA A 143 10.93 2.13 14.75
C ALA A 143 11.92 2.98 15.55
N THR A 144 13.11 3.23 15.00
CA THR A 144 14.19 3.97 15.68
C THR A 144 13.95 5.48 15.79
N ILE A 145 12.96 6.03 15.07
CA ILE A 145 12.62 7.45 15.10
C ILE A 145 11.23 7.70 15.72
N PHE A 146 10.53 6.67 16.19
CA PHE A 146 9.27 6.90 16.89
C PHE A 146 9.53 7.46 18.31
N PRO A 147 8.69 8.42 18.78
CA PRO A 147 8.70 8.84 20.18
C PRO A 147 8.48 7.64 21.11
N ARG A 148 9.16 7.63 22.26
CA ARG A 148 9.04 6.55 23.25
C ARG A 148 7.63 6.43 23.82
N ASP A 149 6.92 7.55 23.93
CA ASP A 149 5.55 7.65 24.46
C ASP A 149 4.47 7.61 23.34
N MET A 150 4.84 7.23 22.11
CA MET A 150 3.91 7.13 20.99
C MET A 150 2.85 6.04 21.23
N ILE A 151 1.59 6.35 20.93
CA ILE A 151 0.49 5.38 20.97
C ILE A 151 0.20 4.87 19.55
N LEU A 152 0.43 3.58 19.30
CA LEU A 152 0.05 2.90 18.05
C LEU A 152 -1.36 2.31 18.16
N ILE A 153 -2.28 2.79 17.31
CA ILE A 153 -3.70 2.42 17.32
C ILE A 153 -4.16 1.80 15.99
N GLN A 154 -5.22 0.99 16.06
CA GLN A 154 -6.00 0.49 14.93
C GLN A 154 -7.47 0.90 15.08
N MET A 155 -8.26 0.84 14.00
CA MET A 155 -9.69 1.18 14.06
C MET A 155 -10.47 0.33 15.07
N GLY A 156 -10.04 -0.91 15.33
CA GLY A 156 -10.69 -1.81 16.27
C GLY A 156 -10.43 -1.50 17.76
N ASN A 157 -9.35 -0.76 18.09
CA ASN A 157 -8.89 -0.61 19.47
C ASN A 157 -8.49 0.83 19.88
N TYR A 158 -8.65 1.82 19.00
CA TYR A 158 -8.15 3.17 19.25
C TYR A 158 -8.70 3.78 20.54
N LYS A 159 -9.97 3.53 20.89
CA LYS A 159 -10.59 4.09 22.10
C LYS A 159 -9.91 3.61 23.38
N GLU A 160 -9.75 2.30 23.50
CA GLU A 160 -9.12 1.63 24.65
C GLU A 160 -7.68 2.09 24.81
N LYS A 161 -6.87 1.98 23.75
CA LYS A 161 -5.45 2.38 23.79
C LYS A 161 -5.24 3.83 24.14
N LEU A 162 -6.07 4.73 23.61
CA LEU A 162 -5.98 6.15 23.91
C LEU A 162 -6.31 6.46 25.38
N LEU A 163 -7.30 5.79 25.96
CA LEU A 163 -7.66 5.95 27.37
C LEU A 163 -6.56 5.44 28.31
N GLU A 164 -5.94 4.31 27.97
CA GLU A 164 -4.93 3.66 28.81
C GLU A 164 -3.55 4.33 28.74
N GLN A 165 -3.14 4.81 27.57
CA GLN A 165 -1.74 5.20 27.31
C GLN A 165 -1.55 6.72 27.22
N SER A 166 -2.62 7.51 27.33
CA SER A 166 -2.54 8.98 27.33
C SER A 166 -1.71 9.46 28.52
N ASN A 167 -0.72 10.32 28.27
CA ASN A 167 0.18 10.85 29.29
C ASN A 167 -0.14 12.30 29.70
N GLY A 168 -1.30 12.81 29.30
CA GLY A 168 -1.73 14.16 29.64
C GLY A 168 -1.27 15.26 28.68
N LYS A 169 -0.31 15.03 27.78
CA LYS A 169 0.07 16.00 26.74
C LYS A 169 -1.05 16.23 25.71
N PRO A 170 -1.03 17.33 24.94
CA PRO A 170 -1.79 17.40 23.70
C PRO A 170 -1.32 16.31 22.72
N MET A 171 -2.26 15.71 21.99
CA MET A 171 -1.99 14.66 21.01
C MET A 171 -1.69 15.21 19.61
N MET A 172 -0.66 14.66 18.97
CA MET A 172 -0.35 14.81 17.55
C MET A 172 -0.80 13.54 16.83
N PHE A 173 -1.98 13.59 16.21
CA PHE A 173 -2.59 12.46 15.54
C PHE A 173 -2.16 12.38 14.07
N ILE A 174 -1.64 11.21 13.68
CA ILE A 174 -1.18 10.90 12.34
C ILE A 174 -1.82 9.60 11.89
N SER A 175 -2.44 9.57 10.72
CA SER A 175 -2.92 8.33 10.12
C SER A 175 -1.94 7.79 9.09
N TYR A 176 -1.90 6.47 8.88
CA TYR A 176 -1.14 5.92 7.78
C TYR A 176 -1.81 6.26 6.44
N VAL A 177 -0.98 6.45 5.41
CA VAL A 177 -1.33 7.17 4.17
C VAL A 177 -2.49 6.58 3.36
N THR A 178 -2.87 5.32 3.58
CA THR A 178 -3.96 4.63 2.86
C THR A 178 -5.25 4.49 3.67
N PHE A 179 -5.32 5.03 4.90
CA PHE A 179 -6.57 5.07 5.66
C PHE A 179 -7.59 5.99 5.00
N LEU A 180 -8.88 5.66 5.15
CA LEU A 180 -9.96 6.52 4.67
C LEU A 180 -10.06 7.78 5.51
N LYS A 181 -10.49 8.90 4.88
CA LYS A 181 -10.61 10.18 5.58
C LYS A 181 -11.59 10.11 6.76
N LYS A 182 -12.70 9.38 6.59
CA LYS A 182 -13.69 9.11 7.63
C LYS A 182 -13.09 8.47 8.89
N HIS A 183 -12.08 7.62 8.75
CA HIS A 183 -11.39 6.99 9.89
C HIS A 183 -10.55 8.00 10.67
N SER A 184 -9.81 8.86 9.95
CA SER A 184 -9.00 9.90 10.59
C SER A 184 -9.90 10.89 11.36
N ILE A 185 -11.00 11.31 10.75
CA ILE A 185 -12.00 12.18 11.40
C ILE A 185 -12.59 11.49 12.64
N GLN A 186 -13.06 10.24 12.52
CA GLN A 186 -13.65 9.50 13.63
C GLN A 186 -12.71 9.37 14.84
N VAL A 187 -11.43 9.09 14.61
CA VAL A 187 -10.44 8.99 15.69
C VAL A 187 -10.16 10.38 16.29
N PHE A 188 -10.00 11.40 15.45
CA PHE A 188 -9.69 12.75 15.92
C PHE A 188 -10.86 13.39 16.70
N ASP A 189 -12.09 13.16 16.27
CA ASP A 189 -13.29 13.59 17.01
C ASP A 189 -13.36 12.92 18.38
N PHE A 190 -13.00 11.64 18.48
CA PHE A 190 -12.89 10.95 19.77
C PHE A 190 -11.81 11.59 20.65
N ILE A 191 -10.62 11.88 20.11
CA ILE A 191 -9.54 12.55 20.84
C ILE A 191 -10.05 13.89 21.41
N ASN A 192 -10.65 14.75 20.59
CA ASN A 192 -11.14 16.06 21.02
C ASN A 192 -12.25 15.98 22.06
N LYS A 193 -13.14 15.00 21.93
CA LYS A 193 -14.24 14.80 22.89
C LYS A 193 -13.74 14.25 24.23
N THR A 194 -12.79 13.33 24.20
CA THR A 194 -12.33 12.59 25.38
C THR A 194 -11.25 13.34 26.16
N PHE A 195 -10.43 14.15 25.49
CA PHE A 195 -9.36 14.93 26.10
C PHE A 195 -9.54 16.45 25.85
N PRO A 196 -10.66 17.05 26.28
CA PRO A 196 -10.97 18.44 25.96
C PRO A 196 -9.97 19.43 26.60
N GLY A 197 -9.91 20.64 26.05
CA GLY A 197 -9.09 21.74 26.60
C GLY A 197 -7.61 21.71 26.23
N LYS A 198 -7.21 20.86 25.28
CA LYS A 198 -5.84 20.75 24.76
C LYS A 198 -5.80 21.09 23.27
N ASP A 199 -4.69 21.65 22.81
CA ASP A 199 -4.45 21.96 21.40
C ASP A 199 -4.04 20.70 20.61
N HIS A 200 -4.99 19.79 20.40
CA HIS A 200 -4.77 18.58 19.61
C HIS A 200 -4.59 18.90 18.13
N LYS A 201 -3.67 18.19 17.46
CA LYS A 201 -3.37 18.39 16.05
C LYS A 201 -3.56 17.11 15.27
N MET A 202 -4.14 17.22 14.08
CA MET A 202 -4.21 16.13 13.10
C MET A 202 -3.31 16.48 11.91
N VAL A 203 -2.39 15.58 11.58
CA VAL A 203 -1.51 15.71 10.41
C VAL A 203 -2.12 14.94 9.24
N ASP A 204 -2.42 15.64 8.14
CA ASP A 204 -2.90 15.00 6.92
C ASP A 204 -1.73 14.41 6.11
N THR A 205 -1.69 13.08 6.10
CA THR A 205 -0.70 12.24 5.42
C THR A 205 -1.34 11.39 4.33
N GLN A 206 -2.63 11.56 4.03
CA GLN A 206 -3.32 10.72 3.05
C GLN A 206 -2.67 10.83 1.67
N CYS A 207 -2.48 9.68 1.02
CA CYS A 207 -1.85 9.66 -0.29
C CYS A 207 -2.85 9.98 -1.41
N MET A 208 -2.31 10.39 -2.56
CA MET A 208 -3.13 10.67 -3.75
C MET A 208 -4.00 9.48 -4.20
N TRP A 209 -3.60 8.25 -3.90
CA TRP A 209 -4.39 7.07 -4.22
C TRP A 209 -5.59 6.90 -3.29
N ALA A 210 -5.51 7.36 -2.04
CA ALA A 210 -6.61 7.26 -1.07
C ALA A 210 -7.58 8.45 -1.15
N ALA A 211 -7.08 9.66 -1.43
CA ALA A 211 -7.87 10.90 -1.33
C ALA A 211 -7.68 11.89 -2.49
N GLY A 212 -6.94 11.55 -3.54
CA GLY A 212 -6.76 12.43 -4.70
C GLY A 212 -7.95 12.40 -5.68
N ARG A 213 -8.05 13.39 -6.57
CA ARG A 213 -9.09 13.47 -7.62
C ARG A 213 -9.12 12.26 -8.57
N LEU A 214 -7.99 11.57 -8.72
CA LEU A 214 -7.84 10.38 -9.56
C LEU A 214 -7.71 9.13 -8.69
N SER A 215 -8.32 9.16 -7.51
CA SER A 215 -8.40 8.04 -6.58
C SER A 215 -9.58 7.15 -6.97
N PRO A 216 -9.42 5.81 -6.97
CA PRO A 216 -10.58 4.92 -7.10
C PRO A 216 -11.54 5.02 -5.91
N ILE A 217 -11.05 5.42 -4.73
CA ILE A 217 -11.92 5.68 -3.56
C ILE A 217 -12.84 6.86 -3.85
N ASP A 218 -12.30 7.94 -4.42
CA ASP A 218 -13.08 9.11 -4.80
C ASP A 218 -14.03 8.79 -5.95
N GLU A 219 -13.55 8.07 -6.97
CA GLU A 219 -14.38 7.64 -8.09
C GLU A 219 -15.59 6.81 -7.63
N ILE A 220 -15.38 5.76 -6.82
CA ILE A 220 -16.46 4.92 -6.29
C ILE A 220 -17.45 5.76 -5.47
N ARG A 221 -16.97 6.64 -4.59
CA ARG A 221 -17.83 7.51 -3.77
C ARG A 221 -18.68 8.47 -4.59
N ASN A 222 -18.17 8.94 -5.71
CA ASN A 222 -18.86 9.89 -6.58
C ASN A 222 -19.63 9.21 -7.73
N MET A 223 -19.62 7.87 -7.82
CA MET A 223 -20.50 7.16 -8.76
C MET A 223 -21.96 7.48 -8.47
N SER A 224 -22.70 7.86 -9.51
CA SER A 224 -24.13 8.13 -9.44
C SER A 224 -24.94 6.84 -9.25
N GLU A 225 -26.12 6.98 -8.63
CA GLU A 225 -27.06 5.87 -8.44
C GLU A 225 -27.50 5.27 -9.78
N ASP A 226 -27.61 6.08 -10.84
CA ASP A 226 -27.97 5.59 -12.18
C ASP A 226 -26.94 4.61 -12.75
N ILE A 227 -25.63 4.85 -12.55
CA ILE A 227 -24.59 3.92 -13.01
C ILE A 227 -24.68 2.61 -12.23
N LEU A 228 -24.89 2.72 -10.92
CA LEU A 228 -24.99 1.61 -9.98
C LEU A 228 -26.37 0.93 -9.98
N LYS A 229 -27.32 1.42 -10.76
CA LYS A 229 -28.64 0.80 -10.91
C LYS A 229 -28.46 -0.65 -11.36
N GLU A 230 -29.13 -1.55 -10.63
CA GLU A 230 -29.07 -3.01 -10.82
C GLU A 230 -27.68 -3.64 -10.59
N VAL A 231 -26.73 -2.90 -10.02
CA VAL A 231 -25.44 -3.44 -9.57
C VAL A 231 -25.61 -3.90 -8.13
N ARG A 232 -25.57 -5.22 -7.91
CA ARG A 232 -25.53 -5.80 -6.56
C ARG A 232 -24.11 -6.10 -6.08
N TYR A 233 -23.27 -6.57 -7.01
CA TYR A 233 -21.95 -7.10 -6.69
C TYR A 233 -20.83 -6.20 -7.21
N ALA A 234 -19.80 -6.05 -6.38
CA ALA A 234 -18.52 -5.51 -6.79
C ALA A 234 -17.45 -6.60 -6.71
N LEU A 235 -16.80 -6.88 -7.84
CA LEU A 235 -15.72 -7.83 -7.96
C LEU A 235 -14.39 -7.13 -7.70
N LEU A 236 -13.84 -7.31 -6.50
CA LEU A 236 -12.58 -6.70 -6.09
C LEU A 236 -11.41 -7.64 -6.42
N ILE A 237 -10.65 -7.32 -7.46
CA ILE A 237 -9.47 -8.07 -7.88
C ILE A 237 -8.31 -7.77 -6.94
N GLY A 238 -7.74 -8.80 -6.32
CA GLY A 238 -6.58 -8.68 -5.44
C GLY A 238 -5.90 -10.02 -5.18
N SER A 239 -4.82 -10.02 -4.41
CA SER A 239 -4.19 -11.27 -4.00
C SER A 239 -5.08 -12.03 -3.00
N PRO A 240 -5.24 -13.36 -3.14
CA PRO A 240 -6.04 -14.16 -2.20
C PRO A 240 -5.63 -13.94 -0.74
N GLY A 241 -6.61 -13.65 0.13
CA GLY A 241 -6.39 -13.47 1.57
C GLY A 241 -5.60 -12.21 1.96
N SER A 242 -5.36 -11.27 1.03
CA SER A 242 -4.67 -10.02 1.34
C SER A 242 -5.47 -9.16 2.32
N THR A 243 -4.84 -8.76 3.42
CA THR A 243 -5.39 -7.82 4.42
C THR A 243 -4.80 -6.41 4.31
N ASN A 244 -4.08 -6.12 3.21
CA ASN A 244 -3.48 -4.81 2.98
C ASN A 244 -4.48 -3.67 3.14
N LYS A 245 -4.09 -2.61 3.86
CA LYS A 245 -5.01 -1.53 4.23
C LYS A 245 -5.66 -0.84 3.03
N SER A 246 -4.95 -0.70 1.91
CA SER A 246 -5.51 -0.12 0.67
C SER A 246 -6.66 -0.97 0.11
N LEU A 247 -6.55 -2.30 0.15
CA LEU A 247 -7.60 -3.21 -0.28
C LEU A 247 -8.82 -3.09 0.64
N MET A 248 -8.58 -3.05 1.96
CA MET A 248 -9.65 -2.84 2.94
C MET A 248 -10.36 -1.49 2.77
N SER A 249 -9.61 -0.44 2.43
CA SER A 249 -10.20 0.87 2.11
C SER A 249 -11.10 0.83 0.86
N LEU A 250 -10.75 0.06 -0.18
CA LEU A 250 -11.66 -0.18 -1.33
C LEU A 250 -12.90 -0.95 -0.89
N HIS A 251 -12.71 -2.04 -0.16
CA HIS A 251 -13.79 -2.89 0.32
C HIS A 251 -14.82 -2.10 1.14
N GLU A 252 -14.38 -1.33 2.13
CA GLU A 252 -15.24 -0.44 2.92
C GLU A 252 -15.95 0.61 2.05
N THR A 253 -15.24 1.21 1.10
CA THR A 253 -15.82 2.24 0.22
C THR A 253 -16.91 1.69 -0.70
N ILE A 254 -16.75 0.43 -1.14
CA ILE A 254 -17.75 -0.29 -1.93
C ILE A 254 -18.98 -0.65 -1.07
N ILE A 255 -18.77 -1.11 0.17
CA ILE A 255 -19.86 -1.39 1.11
C ILE A 255 -20.65 -0.12 1.44
N ASP A 256 -19.97 1.02 1.60
CA ASP A 256 -20.64 2.31 1.81
C ASP A 256 -21.61 2.68 0.67
N LYS A 257 -21.40 2.12 -0.54
CA LYS A 257 -22.30 2.24 -1.70
C LYS A 257 -23.39 1.17 -1.75
N GLY A 258 -23.50 0.34 -0.72
CA GLY A 258 -24.52 -0.72 -0.62
C GLY A 258 -24.24 -1.96 -1.47
N LEU A 259 -23.01 -2.13 -1.96
CA LEU A 259 -22.64 -3.26 -2.82
C LEU A 259 -22.03 -4.42 -2.02
N GLU A 260 -22.30 -5.64 -2.46
CA GLU A 260 -21.69 -6.86 -1.93
C GLU A 260 -20.30 -7.05 -2.56
N VAL A 261 -19.24 -7.04 -1.74
CA VAL A 261 -17.86 -7.19 -2.22
C VAL A 261 -17.50 -8.67 -2.35
N ILE A 262 -17.09 -9.08 -3.54
CA ILE A 262 -16.56 -10.42 -3.83
C ILE A 262 -15.07 -10.30 -4.18
N ASN A 263 -14.20 -10.88 -3.36
CA ASN A 263 -12.77 -10.89 -3.63
C ASN A 263 -12.46 -11.91 -4.73
N ILE A 264 -11.82 -11.44 -5.80
CA ILE A 264 -11.43 -12.25 -6.95
C ILE A 264 -9.91 -12.39 -6.96
N GLY A 265 -9.44 -13.59 -6.61
CA GLY A 265 -8.03 -13.92 -6.46
C GLY A 265 -7.36 -14.49 -7.71
N SER A 266 -8.15 -14.88 -8.71
CA SER A 266 -7.68 -15.54 -9.91
C SER A 266 -8.67 -15.43 -11.07
N LEU A 267 -8.20 -15.75 -12.29
CA LEU A 267 -9.08 -15.91 -13.45
C LEU A 267 -10.15 -16.99 -13.21
N ARG A 268 -9.81 -18.05 -12.47
CA ARG A 268 -10.76 -19.12 -12.15
C ARG A 268 -11.92 -18.60 -11.31
N ASP A 269 -11.62 -17.86 -10.24
CA ASP A 269 -12.63 -17.28 -9.35
C ASP A 269 -13.58 -16.36 -10.15
N PHE A 270 -13.02 -15.55 -11.05
CA PHE A 270 -13.80 -14.68 -11.93
C PHE A 270 -14.74 -15.47 -12.86
N LEU A 271 -14.22 -16.52 -13.52
CA LEU A 271 -15.01 -17.35 -14.43
C LEU A 271 -16.10 -18.14 -13.69
N ASP A 272 -15.81 -18.64 -12.49
CA ASP A 272 -16.76 -19.36 -11.66
C ASP A 272 -17.87 -18.43 -11.15
N PHE A 273 -17.54 -17.20 -10.75
CA PHE A 273 -18.54 -16.17 -10.44
C PHE A 273 -19.42 -15.88 -11.67
N ARG A 274 -18.81 -15.58 -12.83
CA ARG A 274 -19.54 -15.26 -14.07
C ARG A 274 -20.48 -16.39 -14.51
N ARG A 275 -20.10 -17.66 -14.31
CA ARG A 275 -20.94 -18.83 -14.61
C ARG A 275 -22.21 -18.88 -13.77
N LYS A 276 -22.12 -18.52 -12.48
CA LYS A 276 -23.25 -18.49 -11.54
C LYS A 276 -24.11 -17.23 -11.72
N HIS A 277 -23.50 -16.12 -12.13
CA HIS A 277 -24.11 -14.79 -12.19
C HIS A 277 -24.22 -14.25 -13.63
N LYS A 278 -24.67 -15.09 -14.59
CA LYS A 278 -24.63 -14.78 -16.03
C LYS A 278 -25.41 -13.53 -16.43
N LYS A 279 -26.46 -13.14 -15.70
CA LYS A 279 -27.32 -11.99 -16.01
C LYS A 279 -27.03 -10.74 -15.16
N GLU A 280 -26.12 -10.84 -14.18
CA GLU A 280 -25.80 -9.73 -13.30
C GLU A 280 -25.04 -8.62 -14.03
N LYS A 281 -25.26 -7.39 -13.58
CA LYS A 281 -24.39 -6.23 -13.82
C LYS A 281 -23.48 -6.07 -12.61
N VAL A 282 -22.17 -6.00 -12.84
CA VAL A 282 -21.18 -5.95 -11.74
C VAL A 282 -20.22 -4.79 -11.88
N LEU A 283 -19.77 -4.25 -10.76
CA LEU A 283 -18.66 -3.31 -10.71
C LEU A 283 -17.35 -4.09 -10.59
N LEU A 284 -16.41 -3.92 -11.52
CA LEU A 284 -15.07 -4.48 -11.43
C LEU A 284 -14.12 -3.45 -10.84
N VAL A 285 -13.45 -3.81 -9.75
CA VAL A 285 -12.51 -2.93 -9.05
C VAL A 285 -11.15 -3.63 -8.95
N LYS A 286 -10.08 -2.96 -9.38
CA LYS A 286 -8.71 -3.47 -9.33
C LYS A 286 -7.98 -2.93 -8.09
N SER A 287 -7.28 -3.83 -7.39
CA SER A 287 -6.37 -3.48 -6.29
C SER A 287 -5.22 -2.58 -6.77
N PRO A 288 -4.74 -1.64 -5.94
CA PRO A 288 -3.53 -0.88 -6.23
C PRO A 288 -2.23 -1.67 -6.14
N ILE A 289 -2.29 -2.85 -5.53
CA ILE A 289 -1.14 -3.72 -5.31
C ILE A 289 -1.05 -4.70 -6.49
N PRO A 290 0.13 -4.85 -7.10
CA PRO A 290 0.36 -5.84 -8.15
C PRO A 290 -0.14 -7.24 -7.72
N ASN A 291 -0.88 -7.89 -8.61
CA ASN A 291 -1.43 -9.21 -8.41
C ASN A 291 -1.46 -9.98 -9.75
N GLN A 292 -1.59 -11.30 -9.70
CA GLN A 292 -1.58 -12.17 -10.88
C GLN A 292 -2.96 -12.35 -11.53
N ALA A 293 -4.04 -11.88 -10.89
CA ALA A 293 -5.40 -12.07 -11.35
C ALA A 293 -5.83 -11.02 -12.38
N GLU A 294 -5.37 -9.78 -12.22
CA GLU A 294 -5.80 -8.62 -13.01
C GLU A 294 -5.60 -8.80 -14.51
N LYS A 295 -4.36 -9.05 -14.97
CA LYS A 295 -4.07 -9.11 -16.41
C LYS A 295 -4.88 -10.21 -17.13
N PRO A 296 -4.93 -11.47 -16.64
CA PRO A 296 -5.76 -12.50 -17.29
C PRO A 296 -7.26 -12.15 -17.34
N ILE A 297 -7.80 -11.52 -16.29
CA ILE A 297 -9.22 -11.13 -16.24
C ILE A 297 -9.50 -10.01 -17.26
N LEU A 298 -8.65 -8.99 -17.33
CA LEU A 298 -8.81 -7.91 -18.33
C LEU A 298 -8.67 -8.45 -19.76
N ALA A 299 -7.69 -9.32 -20.01
CA ALA A 299 -7.54 -9.98 -21.31
C ALA A 299 -8.76 -10.82 -21.69
N PHE A 300 -9.37 -11.52 -20.71
CA PHE A 300 -10.62 -12.24 -20.93
C PHE A 300 -11.76 -11.31 -21.33
N LEU A 301 -11.92 -10.18 -20.64
CA LEU A 301 -12.99 -9.21 -20.92
C LEU A 301 -12.82 -8.55 -22.30
N GLN A 302 -11.58 -8.29 -22.72
CA GLN A 302 -11.29 -7.62 -23.98
C GLN A 302 -11.26 -8.57 -25.20
N HIS A 303 -10.74 -9.78 -25.02
CA HIS A 303 -10.36 -10.66 -26.14
C HIS A 303 -10.84 -12.11 -25.99
N GLY A 304 -11.55 -12.44 -24.91
CA GLY A 304 -12.10 -13.77 -24.67
C GLY A 304 -11.09 -14.79 -24.12
N TYR A 305 -11.51 -16.07 -24.12
CA TYR A 305 -10.81 -17.16 -23.40
C TYR A 305 -9.38 -17.40 -23.88
N LEU A 306 -9.12 -17.43 -25.18
CA LEU A 306 -7.80 -17.76 -25.74
C LEU A 306 -6.72 -16.81 -25.22
N TYR A 307 -6.98 -15.50 -25.25
CA TYR A 307 -6.06 -14.47 -24.76
C TYR A 307 -5.90 -14.48 -23.24
N ALA A 308 -6.95 -14.81 -22.51
CA ALA A 308 -6.90 -14.96 -21.06
C ALA A 308 -5.91 -16.06 -20.64
N TYR A 309 -6.01 -17.23 -21.28
CA TYR A 309 -5.11 -18.36 -21.01
C TYR A 309 -3.68 -18.10 -21.48
N TYR A 310 -3.50 -17.46 -22.64
CA TYR A 310 -2.18 -17.03 -23.09
C TYR A 310 -1.49 -16.10 -22.08
N THR A 311 -2.23 -15.10 -21.58
CA THR A 311 -1.73 -14.17 -20.56
C THR A 311 -1.41 -14.90 -19.26
N LEU A 312 -2.27 -15.81 -18.82
CA LEU A 312 -2.04 -16.62 -17.63
C LEU A 312 -0.78 -17.48 -17.76
N TRP A 313 -0.52 -18.05 -18.94
CA TRP A 313 0.68 -18.86 -19.20
C TRP A 313 1.95 -18.01 -19.21
N ARG A 314 1.91 -16.81 -19.80
CA ARG A 314 3.06 -15.89 -19.83
C ARG A 314 3.44 -15.33 -18.45
N GLU A 315 2.49 -15.25 -17.51
CA GLU A 315 2.75 -14.76 -16.15
C GLU A 315 3.10 -15.89 -15.15
N ARG A 316 3.07 -17.17 -15.58
CA ARG A 316 3.52 -18.33 -14.80
C ARG A 316 5.04 -18.45 -14.82
#